data_AF-A0A832S8N9-F1
#
_entry.id   AF-A0A832S8N9-F1
#
_cell.length_a   1.000
_cell.length_b   1.000
_cell.length_c   1.000
_cell.angle_alpha   90.00
_cell.angle_beta   90.00
_cell.angle_gamma   90.00
#
_symmetry.space_group_name_H-M   'P 1'
#
loop_
_entity.id
_entity.type
_entity.pdbx_description
1 polymer ?
#
loop_
_entity_poly.entity_id
_entity_poly.type
_entity_poly.pdbx_seq_one_letter_code
_entity_poly.pdbx_strand_id
1 'polypeptide(L)'
;MDDATGVSQRVWWRTILENRYIAGPIKFLLPFGIGIILFAILYLLLPYQDFLNLSGLLAAYFIPPAGKESIIPIAIMMGYPWWLVTFAIFMVDAAVSLFIVWNFDLALKIPLIGRLIESGMKAGREFFEARPWIRRFSTIGLILFV
;
A
#
# COMPACT_ATOMS: atom_id res chain seq x y z
N MET A 1 -10.70 -50.63 -8.01
CA MET A 1 -12.01 -49.98 -8.17
C MET A 1 -11.89 -48.71 -7.37
N ASP A 2 -11.43 -47.70 -8.09
CA ASP A 2 -10.58 -46.64 -7.59
C ASP A 2 -11.38 -45.34 -7.37
N ASP A 3 -10.81 -44.45 -6.55
CA ASP A 3 -10.81 -42.99 -6.76
C ASP A 3 -12.05 -42.15 -6.47
N ALA A 4 -12.79 -42.41 -5.38
CA ALA A 4 -13.85 -41.49 -4.92
C ALA A 4 -13.41 -40.42 -3.89
N THR A 5 -12.15 -40.39 -3.44
CA THR A 5 -11.70 -39.49 -2.35
C THR A 5 -10.93 -38.25 -2.83
N GLY A 6 -10.54 -38.17 -4.11
CA GLY A 6 -9.69 -37.09 -4.64
C GLY A 6 -10.42 -35.82 -5.13
N VAL A 7 -11.75 -35.84 -5.26
CA VAL A 7 -12.52 -34.73 -5.88
C VAL A 7 -13.12 -33.77 -4.84
N SER A 8 -13.40 -34.26 -3.62
CA SER A 8 -14.05 -33.46 -2.56
C SER A 8 -13.16 -32.33 -2.02
N GLN A 9 -11.84 -32.51 -1.98
CA GLN A 9 -10.90 -31.51 -1.45
C GLN A 9 -10.70 -30.28 -2.37
N ARG A 10 -10.93 -30.41 -3.68
CA ARG A 10 -10.68 -29.30 -4.63
C ARG A 10 -11.75 -28.22 -4.64
N VAL A 11 -12.93 -28.48 -4.07
CA VAL A 11 -14.07 -27.55 -4.14
C VAL A 11 -14.25 -26.74 -2.86
N TRP A 12 -13.83 -27.26 -1.70
CA TRP A 12 -14.09 -26.64 -0.40
C TRP A 12 -13.50 -25.23 -0.24
N TRP A 13 -12.30 -24.98 -0.78
CA TRP A 13 -11.68 -23.65 -0.78
C TRP A 13 -12.49 -22.60 -1.57
N ARG A 14 -13.16 -23.01 -2.66
CA ARG A 14 -14.02 -22.11 -3.45
C ARG A 14 -15.29 -21.77 -2.67
N THR A 15 -15.88 -22.74 -1.97
CA THR A 15 -17.09 -22.54 -1.17
C THR A 15 -16.86 -21.60 0.02
N ILE A 16 -15.66 -21.62 0.62
CA ILE A 16 -15.25 -20.68 1.67
C ILE A 16 -15.05 -19.26 1.11
N LEU A 17 -14.47 -19.14 -0.09
CA LEU A 17 -14.24 -17.86 -0.76
C LEU A 17 -15.52 -17.23 -1.35
N GLU A 18 -16.58 -18.03 -1.58
CA GLU A 18 -17.88 -17.56 -2.07
C GLU A 18 -18.76 -16.96 -0.97
N ASN A 19 -18.51 -17.31 0.29
CA ASN A 19 -19.30 -16.78 1.40
C ASN A 19 -18.90 -15.34 1.70
N ARG A 20 -19.77 -14.37 1.36
CA ARG A 20 -19.57 -12.92 1.54
C ARG A 20 -19.13 -12.53 2.97
N TYR A 21 -19.55 -13.30 3.97
CA TYR A 21 -19.21 -13.08 5.38
C TYR A 21 -17.82 -13.56 5.79
N ILE A 22 -17.22 -14.50 5.05
CA ILE A 22 -15.89 -15.07 5.33
C ILE A 22 -14.84 -14.47 4.38
N ALA A 23 -15.22 -14.27 3.12
CA ALA A 23 -14.36 -13.65 2.11
C ALA A 23 -14.02 -12.18 2.45
N GLY A 24 -14.96 -11.44 3.07
CA GLY A 24 -14.75 -10.06 3.52
C GLY A 24 -13.62 -9.93 4.55
N PRO A 25 -13.71 -10.56 5.73
CA PRO A 25 -12.69 -10.46 6.77
C PRO A 25 -11.35 -11.08 6.34
N ILE A 26 -11.33 -12.15 5.54
CA ILE A 26 -10.06 -12.70 5.02
C ILE A 26 -9.34 -11.65 4.16
N LYS A 27 -10.05 -10.99 3.22
CA LYS A 27 -9.47 -9.92 2.41
C LYS A 27 -9.04 -8.72 3.27
N PHE A 28 -9.74 -8.46 4.38
CA PHE A 28 -9.35 -7.43 5.33
C PHE A 28 -8.03 -7.78 6.04
N LEU A 29 -7.92 -9.00 6.60
CA LEU A 29 -6.79 -9.43 7.44
C LEU A 29 -5.52 -9.73 6.64
N LEU A 30 -5.64 -10.16 5.39
CA LEU A 30 -4.50 -10.60 4.58
C LEU A 30 -3.41 -9.53 4.39
N PRO A 31 -3.69 -8.25 4.04
CA PRO A 31 -2.66 -7.22 3.99
C PRO A 31 -1.99 -6.96 5.35
N PHE A 32 -2.70 -7.07 6.48
CA PHE A 32 -2.08 -7.01 7.81
C PHE A 32 -1.18 -8.22 8.06
N GLY A 33 -1.59 -9.40 7.59
CA GLY A 33 -0.77 -10.61 7.63
C GLY A 33 0.56 -10.42 6.89
N ILE A 34 0.53 -9.83 5.69
CA ILE A 34 1.75 -9.50 4.92
C ILE A 34 2.65 -8.55 5.72
N GLY A 35 2.08 -7.49 6.31
CA GLY A 35 2.83 -6.55 7.15
C GLY A 35 3.46 -7.24 8.36
N ILE A 36 2.69 -8.04 9.11
CA ILE A 36 3.18 -8.78 10.27
C ILE A 36 4.30 -9.74 9.88
N ILE A 37 4.15 -10.47 8.77
CA ILE A 37 5.18 -11.39 8.26
C ILE A 37 6.44 -10.62 7.90
N LEU A 38 6.33 -9.46 7.23
CA LEU A 38 7.47 -8.61 6.91
C LEU A 38 8.22 -8.18 8.18
N PHE A 39 7.53 -7.65 9.19
CA PHE A 39 8.15 -7.23 10.44
C PHE A 39 8.73 -8.41 11.22
N ALA A 40 8.10 -9.58 11.20
CA ALA A 40 8.62 -10.79 11.82
C ALA A 40 9.91 -11.27 11.13
N ILE A 41 9.96 -11.26 9.80
CA ILE A 41 11.16 -11.58 9.03
C ILE A 41 12.28 -10.59 9.36
N LEU A 42 11.99 -9.29 9.38
CA LEU A 42 12.98 -8.27 9.73
C LEU A 42 13.50 -8.47 11.16
N TYR A 43 12.62 -8.78 12.12
CA TYR A 43 13.01 -9.06 13.51
C TYR A 43 13.90 -10.30 13.65
N LEU A 44 13.70 -11.33 12.83
CA LEU A 44 14.49 -12.57 12.87
C LEU A 44 15.83 -12.44 12.13
N LEU A 45 15.91 -11.65 11.07
CA LEU A 45 17.14 -11.47 10.29
C LEU A 45 18.08 -10.42 10.87
N LEU A 46 17.55 -9.36 11.49
CA LEU A 46 18.34 -8.21 11.94
C LEU A 46 18.52 -8.21 13.46
N PRO A 47 19.66 -7.69 13.96
CA PRO A 47 19.79 -7.31 15.36
C PRO A 47 18.65 -6.39 15.79
N TYR A 48 18.23 -6.49 17.06
CA TYR A 48 17.08 -5.74 17.58
C TYR A 48 17.19 -4.22 17.33
N GLN A 49 18.39 -3.65 17.46
CA GLN A 49 18.63 -2.23 17.21
C GLN A 49 18.39 -1.85 15.74
N ASP A 50 18.82 -2.70 14.82
CA ASP A 50 18.66 -2.47 13.38
C ASP A 50 17.21 -2.64 12.95
N PHE A 51 16.51 -3.62 13.52
CA PHE A 51 15.06 -3.76 13.35
C PHE A 51 14.31 -2.49 13.77
N LEU A 52 14.66 -1.90 14.93
CA LEU A 52 14.04 -0.66 15.41
C LEU A 52 14.32 0.52 14.48
N ASN A 53 15.56 0.65 13.99
CA ASN A 53 15.92 1.73 13.06
C ASN A 53 15.17 1.60 11.73
N LEU A 54 15.17 0.41 11.11
CA LEU A 54 14.50 0.14 9.84
C LEU A 54 12.98 0.27 9.95
N SER A 55 12.38 -0.26 11.01
CA SER A 55 10.94 -0.09 11.26
C SER A 55 10.57 1.38 11.49
N GLY A 56 11.41 2.13 12.19
CA GLY A 56 11.27 3.58 12.35
C GLY A 56 11.33 4.32 11.02
N LEU A 57 12.25 3.96 10.13
CA LEU A 57 12.32 4.50 8.76
C LEU A 57 11.05 4.15 7.96
N LEU A 58 10.60 2.90 8.00
CA LEU A 58 9.36 2.49 7.33
C LEU A 58 8.11 3.18 7.91
N ALA A 59 8.11 3.55 9.19
CA ALA A 59 7.04 4.34 9.78
C ALA A 59 7.12 5.81 9.32
N ALA A 60 8.34 6.38 9.29
CA ALA A 60 8.58 7.74 8.80
C ALA A 60 8.19 7.90 7.32
N TYR A 61 8.22 6.83 6.53
CA TYR A 61 7.75 6.79 5.14
C TYR A 61 6.29 7.22 4.98
N PHE A 62 5.45 6.98 5.98
CA PHE A 62 4.03 7.37 5.94
C PHE A 62 3.81 8.86 6.26
N ILE A 63 4.83 9.58 6.74
CA ILE A 63 4.73 10.97 7.12
C ILE A 63 5.41 11.84 6.03
N PRO A 64 4.66 12.68 5.30
CA PRO A 64 5.27 13.68 4.43
C PRO A 64 6.09 14.63 5.31
N PRO A 65 7.45 14.68 5.19
CA PRO A 65 8.23 14.95 3.97
C PRO A 65 9.22 13.85 3.52
N ALA A 66 9.30 12.71 4.21
CA ALA A 66 10.31 11.67 4.00
C ALA A 66 9.81 10.58 3.04
N GLY A 67 9.63 10.94 1.76
CA GLY A 67 9.26 9.98 0.72
C GLY A 67 10.36 8.96 0.40
N LYS A 68 10.12 8.10 -0.60
CA LYS A 68 11.10 7.10 -1.09
C LYS A 68 12.46 7.72 -1.43
N GLU A 69 12.41 8.93 -1.97
CA GLU A 69 13.57 9.74 -2.38
C GLU A 69 14.48 10.16 -1.20
N SER A 70 13.97 10.16 0.02
CA SER A 70 14.75 10.52 1.23
C SER A 70 15.11 9.30 2.05
N ILE A 71 14.20 8.33 2.18
CA ILE A 71 14.39 7.17 3.06
C ILE A 71 15.41 6.19 2.51
N ILE A 72 15.42 5.94 1.20
CA ILE A 72 16.38 5.02 0.59
C ILE A 72 17.81 5.53 0.78
N PRO A 73 18.16 6.80 0.47
CA PRO A 73 19.50 7.32 0.75
C PRO A 73 19.88 7.30 2.23
N ILE A 74 18.96 7.65 3.14
CA ILE A 74 19.23 7.64 4.59
C ILE A 74 19.53 6.22 5.06
N ALA A 75 18.75 5.23 4.62
CA ALA A 75 18.98 3.84 5.00
C ALA A 75 20.33 3.31 4.50
N ILE A 76 20.72 3.67 3.27
CA ILE A 76 22.03 3.31 2.72
C ILE A 76 23.16 3.98 3.52
N MET A 77 22.99 5.25 3.90
CA MET A 77 23.95 5.98 4.73
C MET A 77 24.10 5.39 6.14
N MET A 78 23.03 4.79 6.68
CA MET A 78 23.06 4.01 7.93
C MET A 78 23.72 2.63 7.78
N GLY A 79 24.14 2.25 6.56
CA GLY A 79 24.82 0.99 6.28
C GLY A 79 23.88 -0.16 5.90
N TYR A 80 22.58 0.09 5.70
CA TYR A 80 21.65 -0.95 5.30
C TYR A 80 21.81 -1.30 3.81
N PRO A 81 21.75 -2.58 3.45
CA PRO A 81 21.79 -2.99 2.05
C PRO A 81 20.59 -2.42 1.29
N TRP A 82 20.86 -1.75 0.17
CA TRP A 82 19.83 -1.10 -0.64
C TRP A 82 18.71 -2.07 -1.03
N TRP A 83 19.05 -3.30 -1.45
CA TRP A 83 18.08 -4.31 -1.87
C TRP A 83 17.07 -4.66 -0.77
N LEU A 84 17.50 -4.70 0.49
CA LEU A 84 16.64 -5.01 1.63
C LEU A 84 15.68 -3.86 1.90
N VAL A 85 16.19 -2.63 1.89
CA VAL A 85 15.39 -1.41 2.12
C VAL A 85 14.33 -1.26 1.04
N THR A 86 14.71 -1.40 -0.23
CA THR A 86 13.76 -1.28 -1.35
C THR A 86 12.71 -2.40 -1.32
N PHE A 87 13.12 -3.63 -0.98
CA PHE A 87 12.19 -4.75 -0.84
C PHE A 87 11.20 -4.53 0.31
N ALA A 88 11.66 -4.03 1.45
CA ALA A 88 10.81 -3.72 2.58
C ALA A 88 9.79 -2.61 2.25
N ILE A 89 10.23 -1.52 1.62
CA ILE A 89 9.34 -0.45 1.16
C ILE A 89 8.33 -0.99 0.13
N PHE A 90 8.77 -1.79 -0.82
CA PHE A 90 7.90 -2.42 -1.81
C PHE A 90 6.82 -3.30 -1.15
N MET A 91 7.20 -4.11 -0.16
CA MET A 91 6.26 -4.96 0.57
C MET A 91 5.26 -4.15 1.38
N VAL A 92 5.70 -3.08 2.05
CA VAL A 92 4.81 -2.15 2.74
C VAL A 92 3.83 -1.50 1.77
N ASP A 93 4.32 -0.98 0.64
CA ASP A 93 3.48 -0.37 -0.40
C ASP A 93 2.48 -1.37 -0.97
N ALA A 94 2.91 -2.60 -1.24
CA ALA A 94 2.04 -3.66 -1.74
C ALA A 94 0.96 -4.01 -0.70
N ALA A 95 1.32 -4.16 0.57
CA ALA A 95 0.38 -4.42 1.65
C ALA A 95 -0.63 -3.28 1.83
N VAL A 96 -0.17 -2.02 1.80
CA VAL A 96 -1.01 -0.83 1.92
C VAL A 96 -1.92 -0.69 0.70
N SER A 97 -1.39 -0.88 -0.51
CA SER A 97 -2.17 -0.82 -1.75
C SER A 97 -3.22 -1.92 -1.78
N LEU A 98 -2.85 -3.14 -1.39
CA LEU A 98 -3.78 -4.26 -1.29
C LEU A 98 -4.87 -3.99 -0.25
N PHE A 99 -4.49 -3.42 0.90
CA PHE A 99 -5.44 -2.96 1.90
C PHE A 99 -6.39 -1.93 1.30
N ILE A 100 -5.90 -0.89 0.63
CA ILE A 100 -6.76 0.14 0.03
C ILE A 100 -7.69 -0.45 -1.04
N VAL A 101 -7.17 -1.27 -1.97
CA VAL A 101 -7.95 -1.85 -3.07
C VAL A 101 -9.04 -2.78 -2.54
N TRP A 102 -8.72 -3.64 -1.58
CA TRP A 102 -9.69 -4.59 -1.02
C TRP A 102 -10.63 -3.97 0.01
N ASN A 103 -10.20 -2.89 0.67
CA ASN A 103 -11.04 -2.10 1.57
C ASN A 103 -11.66 -0.89 0.89
N PHE A 104 -11.59 -0.77 -0.44
CA PHE A 104 -12.12 0.38 -1.18
C PHE A 104 -13.63 0.53 -1.00
N ASP A 105 -14.36 -0.59 -0.97
CA ASP A 105 -15.79 -0.62 -0.62
C ASP A 105 -16.07 -0.14 0.81
N LEU A 106 -15.13 -0.36 1.73
CA LEU A 106 -15.19 0.17 3.10
C LEU A 106 -14.87 1.66 3.11
N ALA A 107 -13.85 2.09 2.36
CA ALA A 107 -13.42 3.47 2.22
C ALA A 107 -14.52 4.35 1.61
N LEU A 108 -15.26 3.84 0.61
CA LEU A 108 -16.43 4.50 0.02
C LEU A 108 -17.59 4.70 1.02
N LYS A 109 -17.69 3.87 2.06
CA LYS A 109 -18.68 4.03 3.13
C LYS A 109 -18.25 5.02 4.22
N ILE A 110 -17.00 5.49 4.20
CA ILE A 110 -16.50 6.46 5.18
C ILE A 110 -16.84 7.88 4.69
N PRO A 111 -17.77 8.61 5.34
CA PRO A 111 -18.24 9.92 4.86
C PRO A 111 -17.15 11.02 4.85
N LEU A 112 -16.03 10.78 5.53
CA LEU A 112 -14.88 11.69 5.58
C LEU A 112 -14.14 11.79 4.23
N ILE A 113 -13.99 10.66 3.52
CA ILE A 113 -13.28 10.60 2.23
C ILE A 113 -14.10 11.31 1.15
N GLY A 114 -15.43 11.13 1.16
CA GLY A 114 -16.34 11.84 0.26
C GLY A 114 -16.21 13.36 0.35
N ARG A 115 -16.17 13.91 1.57
CA ARG A 115 -15.95 15.36 1.78
C ARG A 115 -14.57 15.83 1.31
N LEU A 116 -13.53 15.00 1.46
CA LEU A 116 -12.19 15.32 1.00
C LEU A 116 -12.14 15.43 -0.53
N ILE A 117 -12.82 14.50 -1.23
CA ILE A 117 -12.93 14.50 -2.70
C ILE A 117 -13.74 15.72 -3.17
N GLU A 118 -14.83 16.05 -2.48
CA GLU A 118 -15.67 17.21 -2.81
C GLU A 118 -14.92 18.54 -2.59
N SER A 119 -14.16 18.63 -1.50
CA SER A 119 -13.26 19.76 -1.21
C SER A 119 -12.12 19.84 -2.23
N GLY A 120 -11.53 18.71 -2.62
CA GLY A 120 -10.50 18.63 -3.64
C GLY A 120 -11.01 19.01 -5.02
N MET A 121 -12.23 18.62 -5.39
CA MET A 121 -12.90 19.03 -6.62
C MET A 121 -13.25 20.53 -6.63
N LYS A 122 -13.71 21.09 -5.49
CA LYS A 122 -13.95 22.53 -5.37
C LYS A 122 -12.66 23.33 -5.51
N ALA A 123 -11.60 22.94 -4.80
CA ALA A 123 -10.29 23.56 -4.93
C ALA A 123 -9.78 23.43 -6.38
N GLY A 124 -9.84 22.23 -6.96
CA GLY A 124 -9.44 21.98 -8.33
C GLY A 124 -10.21 22.82 -9.35
N ARG A 125 -11.54 22.95 -9.21
CA ARG A 125 -12.36 23.81 -10.09
C ARG A 125 -12.03 25.28 -9.91
N GLU A 126 -11.87 25.79 -8.69
CA GLU A 126 -11.43 27.18 -8.48
C GLU A 126 -10.03 27.43 -9.06
N PHE A 127 -9.09 26.48 -8.91
CA PHE A 127 -7.76 26.59 -9.52
C PHE A 127 -7.79 26.55 -11.06
N PHE A 128 -8.65 25.71 -11.66
CA PHE A 128 -8.81 25.60 -13.11
C PHE A 128 -9.59 26.78 -13.70
N GLU A 129 -10.62 27.30 -13.01
CA GLU A 129 -11.41 28.45 -13.45
C GLU A 129 -10.66 29.78 -13.26
N ALA A 130 -9.88 29.92 -12.18
CA ALA A 130 -9.13 31.16 -11.92
C ALA A 130 -7.89 31.34 -12.81
N ARG A 131 -7.35 30.28 -13.45
CA ARG A 131 -6.08 30.35 -14.20
C ARG A 131 -6.09 29.56 -15.51
N PRO A 132 -6.72 30.07 -16.58
CA PRO A 132 -6.68 29.48 -17.93
C PRO A 132 -5.27 29.34 -18.54
N TRP A 133 -4.25 29.99 -17.97
CA TRP A 133 -2.84 29.90 -18.39
C TRP A 133 -2.17 28.56 -18.05
N ILE A 134 -2.71 27.79 -17.10
CA ILE A 134 -2.21 26.45 -16.71
C ILE A 134 -2.26 25.47 -17.89
N ARG A 135 -3.19 25.66 -18.83
CA ARG A 135 -3.30 24.85 -20.05
C ARG A 135 -2.04 24.91 -20.94
N ARG A 136 -1.27 26.02 -20.88
CA ARG A 136 0.02 26.15 -21.60
C ARG A 136 1.18 25.49 -20.85
N PHE A 137 1.18 25.53 -19.52
CA PHE A 137 2.17 24.82 -18.68
C PHE A 137 1.95 23.32 -18.65
N SER A 138 0.71 22.85 -18.80
CA SER A 138 0.41 21.41 -18.90
C SER A 138 1.13 20.76 -20.09
N THR A 139 1.29 21.47 -21.21
CA THR A 139 2.03 20.98 -22.38
C THR A 139 3.53 20.93 -22.09
N ILE A 140 4.08 21.95 -21.44
CA ILE A 140 5.51 21.97 -21.05
C ILE A 140 5.80 20.88 -20.02
N GLY A 141 4.91 20.69 -19.05
CA GLY A 141 5.00 19.62 -18.05
C GLY A 141 4.91 18.24 -18.67
N LEU A 142 4.04 18.04 -19.68
CA LEU A 142 3.95 16.76 -20.40
C LEU A 142 5.20 16.49 -21.24
N ILE A 143 5.77 17.50 -21.88
CA ILE A 143 7.01 17.37 -22.66
C ILE A 143 8.23 17.09 -21.77
N LEU A 144 8.29 17.68 -20.58
CA LEU A 144 9.37 17.41 -19.60
C LEU A 144 9.23 16.04 -18.91
N PHE A 145 8.01 15.49 -18.88
CA PHE A 145 7.72 14.21 -18.24
C PHE A 145 7.88 13.00 -19.18
N VAL A 146 7.75 13.22 -20.49
CA VAL A 146 8.00 12.23 -21.56
C VAL A 146 9.49 12.12 -21.88
#